data_AF-A0A948RP87-F1
#
_entry.id   AF-A0A948RP87-F1
#
_cell.length_a   1.000
_cell.length_b   1.000
_cell.length_c   1.000
_cell.angle_alpha   90.00
_cell.angle_beta   90.00
_cell.angle_gamma   90.00
#
_symmetry.space_group_name_H-M   'P 1'
#
loop_
_entity.id
_entity.type
_entity.pdbx_description
1 polymer ?
#
loop_
_entity_poly.entity_id
_entity_poly.type
_entity_poly.pdbx_seq_one_letter_code
_entity_poly.pdbx_strand_id
1 'polypeptide(L)'
;MALFSQRKKRKDPLMKYHIITFGCQMNKADSEKIARVLENKGYKAASNINEADLIVVNMCSVRQSAVDRVYGLLPKLKNKKSILTGCILKKDKNKFRKYFDEIIDIKEFTKNEQKYSNNIKASVPIMTGCNNFCSYCVVPYTRGKEISRPLKEIICEVKKLVKQGRKEIWLLGQNVNSYKYNFSKLLRTINDIPGKFWIRFTSSHPKDFSDDLIKAMAECKKVAKYLNLPVQSGDDKILKKMNRPYTVKQYKNLVKRIRKKIPDINLSTDVIVGFPGETKKQFENTVKLFKEIKYDIAYINKYSPRSGTAAAKLKDNVSIQEKKRREKILEKTLKQKSQKNKLIVILGPTASGKTDLSISLAKKFNGEVVSADSRQVYKGMDIGTGKITKKEMQAIPHYLLDVVFPKRRFTVVQYQKLALKAIKKIQKKNNLPILVGGTGFYIQAVVDGIIIPEVKPDWKLRKELEKKSIQELFKMLKKLDKRRAKT
;
A
#
# COMPACT_ATOMS: atom_id res chain seq x y z
N MET A 1 31.20 18.26 8.59
CA MET A 1 31.69 17.45 9.74
C MET A 1 32.19 18.29 10.93
N ALA A 2 32.29 19.63 10.82
CA ALA A 2 32.79 20.50 11.90
C ALA A 2 31.82 20.65 13.11
N LEU A 3 30.52 20.41 12.94
CA LEU A 3 29.54 20.45 14.04
C LEU A 3 29.69 19.34 15.11
N PHE A 4 30.55 18.35 14.88
CA PHE A 4 30.64 17.14 15.71
C PHE A 4 32.00 16.94 16.38
N SER A 5 33.01 17.78 16.12
CA SER A 5 34.41 17.47 16.48
C SER A 5 34.87 17.93 17.87
N GLN A 6 34.00 18.52 18.70
CA GLN A 6 34.41 18.91 20.05
C GLN A 6 33.31 18.65 21.08
N ARG A 7 33.25 17.44 21.63
CA ARG A 7 32.62 17.20 22.94
C ARG A 7 33.50 16.29 23.79
N LYS A 8 34.36 16.91 24.59
CA LYS A 8 34.90 16.32 25.82
C LYS A 8 33.75 16.19 26.83
N LYS A 9 33.74 15.09 27.57
CA LYS A 9 32.83 14.74 28.66
C LYS A 9 32.54 15.93 29.60
N ARG A 10 31.43 16.66 29.39
CA ARG A 10 30.79 17.51 30.40
C ARG A 10 29.29 17.21 30.40
N LYS A 11 28.69 17.19 31.59
CA LYS A 11 27.27 16.92 31.88
C LYS A 11 26.35 18.00 31.28
N ASP A 12 26.22 18.01 29.97
CA ASP A 12 25.26 18.85 29.25
C ASP A 12 23.90 18.12 29.21
N PRO A 13 22.75 18.79 29.34
CA PRO A 13 21.45 18.15 29.18
C PRO A 13 21.37 17.42 27.84
N LEU A 14 20.75 16.23 27.84
CA LEU A 14 20.62 15.37 26.68
C LEU A 14 19.89 16.10 25.55
N MET A 15 20.65 16.61 24.58
CA MET A 15 20.11 17.32 23.42
C MET A 15 19.10 16.45 22.67
N LYS A 16 17.93 17.03 22.40
CA LYS A 16 16.84 16.37 21.71
C LYS A 16 16.83 16.71 20.23
N TYR A 17 16.54 15.73 19.38
CA TYR A 17 16.40 15.90 17.94
C TYR A 17 14.98 15.61 17.45
N HIS A 18 14.54 16.29 16.39
CA HIS A 18 13.30 15.96 15.69
C HIS A 18 13.53 15.90 14.18
N ILE A 19 13.09 14.81 13.53
CA ILE A 19 13.27 14.62 12.08
C ILE A 19 11.96 14.82 11.36
N ILE A 20 11.93 15.78 10.44
CA ILE A 20 10.77 16.07 9.59
C ILE A 20 11.06 15.54 8.19
N THR A 21 10.24 14.60 7.73
CA THR A 21 10.47 13.91 6.46
C THR A 21 9.45 14.33 5.42
N PHE A 22 9.92 14.92 4.32
CA PHE A 22 9.12 15.27 3.15
C PHE A 22 9.63 14.55 1.91
N GLY A 23 8.97 13.48 1.48
CA GLY A 23 9.39 12.76 0.29
C GLY A 23 8.73 11.41 0.12
N CYS A 24 9.52 10.39 -0.20
CA CYS A 24 9.06 9.03 -0.46
C CYS A 24 9.52 8.04 0.62
N GLN A 25 9.26 6.74 0.41
CA GLN A 25 9.69 5.68 1.32
C GLN A 25 11.21 5.64 1.52
N MET A 26 11.99 6.03 0.51
CA MET A 26 13.44 6.17 0.65
C MET A 26 13.81 7.27 1.65
N ASN A 27 13.16 8.44 1.59
CA ASN A 27 13.39 9.49 2.58
C ASN A 27 13.00 9.01 3.99
N LYS A 28 11.92 8.23 4.12
CA LYS A 28 11.54 7.66 5.42
C LYS A 28 12.62 6.70 5.96
N ALA A 29 13.12 5.79 5.12
CA ALA A 29 14.20 4.88 5.50
C ALA A 29 15.51 5.65 5.83
N ASP A 30 15.81 6.70 5.06
CA ASP A 30 16.95 7.58 5.32
C ASP A 30 16.82 8.30 6.67
N SER A 31 15.62 8.76 7.03
CA SER A 31 15.34 9.37 8.34
C SER A 31 15.55 8.39 9.50
N GLU A 32 15.23 7.11 9.32
CA GLU A 32 15.53 6.09 10.33
C GLU A 32 17.04 5.93 10.54
N LYS A 33 17.84 5.97 9.46
CA LYS A 33 19.31 5.95 9.55
C LYS A 33 19.86 7.20 10.20
N ILE A 34 19.36 8.38 9.84
CA ILE A 34 19.73 9.66 10.46
C ILE A 34 19.48 9.62 11.97
N ALA A 35 18.32 9.13 12.40
CA ALA A 35 17.99 8.96 13.81
C ALA A 35 19.05 8.13 14.56
N ARG A 36 19.55 7.05 13.94
CA ARG A 36 20.59 6.21 14.54
C ARG A 36 21.94 6.93 14.67
N VAL A 37 22.34 7.65 13.63
CA VAL A 37 23.56 8.47 13.64
C VAL A 37 23.52 9.48 14.79
N LEU A 38 22.38 10.12 15.00
CA LEU A 38 22.18 11.09 16.08
C LEU A 38 22.20 10.42 17.46
N GLU A 39 21.54 9.28 17.61
CA GLU A 39 21.53 8.51 18.86
C GLU A 39 22.90 7.95 19.25
N ASN A 40 23.69 7.47 18.28
CA ASN A 40 25.07 7.04 18.53
C ASN A 40 25.97 8.20 18.97
N LYS A 41 25.59 9.44 18.64
CA LYS A 41 26.24 10.67 19.09
C LYS A 41 25.65 11.23 20.39
N GLY A 42 24.74 10.51 21.05
CA GLY A 42 24.18 10.87 22.35
C GLY A 42 22.94 11.77 22.30
N TYR A 43 22.32 12.00 21.14
CA TYR A 43 21.06 12.74 21.08
C TYR A 43 19.85 11.84 21.42
N LYS A 44 18.77 12.42 21.94
CA LYS A 44 17.48 11.72 22.19
C LYS A 44 16.38 12.21 21.26
N ALA A 45 15.43 11.36 20.90
CA ALA A 45 14.30 11.78 20.07
C ALA A 45 13.34 12.70 20.85
N ALA A 46 12.98 13.84 20.28
CA ALA A 46 11.91 14.72 20.75
C ALA A 46 10.55 14.24 20.24
N SER A 47 9.50 14.37 21.07
CA SER A 47 8.13 14.00 20.68
C SER A 47 7.56 14.95 19.61
N ASN A 48 7.99 16.21 19.63
CA ASN A 48 7.54 17.26 18.73
C ASN A 48 8.67 18.24 18.39
N ILE A 49 8.39 19.14 17.44
CA ILE A 49 9.35 20.14 16.96
C ILE A 49 9.74 21.17 18.05
N ASN A 50 8.84 21.47 18.99
CA ASN A 50 9.06 22.49 20.01
C ASN A 50 10.05 22.02 21.08
N GLU A 51 10.03 20.73 21.43
CA GLU A 51 10.94 20.09 22.38
C GLU A 51 12.34 19.78 21.81
N ALA A 52 12.57 20.03 20.52
CA ALA A 52 13.82 19.69 19.86
C ALA A 52 14.83 20.84 19.90
N ASP A 53 16.08 20.50 20.25
CA ASP A 53 17.26 21.37 20.16
C ASP A 53 17.87 21.34 18.75
N LEU A 54 17.69 20.21 18.05
CA LEU A 54 18.13 20.01 16.67
C LEU A 54 16.98 19.52 15.79
N ILE A 55 16.70 20.24 14.69
CA ILE A 55 15.72 19.83 13.69
C ILE A 55 16.44 19.32 12.44
N VAL A 56 16.14 18.11 12.00
CA VAL A 56 16.61 17.59 10.72
C VAL A 56 15.46 17.52 9.73
N VAL A 57 15.53 18.29 8.66
CA VAL A 57 14.57 18.24 7.55
C VAL A 57 15.13 17.35 6.46
N ASN A 58 14.54 16.17 6.27
CA ASN A 58 14.88 15.24 5.19
C ASN A 58 13.88 15.40 4.04
N MET A 59 14.29 16.08 2.96
CA MET A 59 13.41 16.49 1.87
C MET A 59 13.70 15.80 0.53
N CYS A 60 12.79 15.98 -0.43
CA CYS A 60 12.90 15.47 -1.79
C CYS A 60 12.58 16.56 -2.82
N SER A 61 13.60 17.08 -3.50
CA SER A 61 13.47 18.06 -4.60
C SER A 61 12.79 17.50 -5.86
N VAL A 62 12.53 16.19 -5.92
CA VAL A 62 11.85 15.58 -7.07
C VAL A 62 10.41 16.08 -7.15
N ARG A 63 9.71 16.21 -6.01
CA ARG A 63 8.29 16.58 -5.93
C ARG A 63 8.15 18.03 -5.46
N GLN A 64 7.45 18.86 -6.25
CA GLN A 64 7.27 20.29 -5.93
C GLN A 64 6.57 20.44 -4.57
N SER A 65 5.56 19.62 -4.32
CA SER A 65 4.83 19.61 -3.05
C SER A 65 5.71 19.34 -1.83
N ALA A 66 6.83 18.62 -1.96
CA ALA A 66 7.77 18.44 -0.87
C ALA A 66 8.62 19.69 -0.64
N VAL A 67 9.01 20.40 -1.71
CA VAL A 67 9.70 21.69 -1.64
C VAL A 67 8.80 22.76 -1.01
N ASP A 68 7.54 22.84 -1.44
CA ASP A 68 6.56 23.82 -0.92
C ASP A 68 6.30 23.61 0.58
N ARG A 69 6.24 22.35 1.04
CA ARG A 69 6.12 22.00 2.46
C ARG A 69 7.32 22.45 3.29
N VAL A 70 8.53 22.42 2.73
CA VAL A 70 9.72 22.94 3.42
C VAL A 70 9.61 24.46 3.58
N TYR A 71 9.18 25.19 2.54
CA TYR A 71 8.94 26.64 2.66
C TYR A 71 7.91 26.98 3.74
N GLY A 72 6.81 26.24 3.82
CA GLY A 72 5.80 26.40 4.87
C GLY A 72 6.29 26.05 6.29
N LEU A 73 7.39 25.28 6.39
CA LEU A 73 8.00 24.91 7.67
C LEU A 73 8.97 25.98 8.19
N LEU A 74 9.60 26.77 7.30
CA LEU A 74 10.66 27.73 7.66
C LEU A 74 10.33 28.65 8.85
N PRO A 75 9.09 29.19 8.99
CA PRO A 75 8.76 30.02 10.14
C PRO A 75 8.94 29.31 11.50
N LYS A 76 8.72 27.99 11.54
CA LYS A 76 8.86 27.16 12.76
C LYS A 76 10.30 26.77 13.06
N LEU A 77 11.23 27.02 12.13
CA LEU A 77 12.65 26.74 12.29
C LEU A 77 13.43 27.94 12.83
N LYS A 78 12.80 29.14 12.87
CA LYS A 78 13.43 30.34 13.42
C LYS A 78 13.92 30.06 14.85
N ASN A 79 15.16 30.43 15.13
CA ASN A 79 15.85 30.27 16.42
C ASN A 79 16.09 28.81 16.87
N LYS A 80 16.00 27.83 15.97
CA LYS A 80 16.35 26.44 16.25
C LYS A 80 17.46 25.97 15.33
N LYS A 81 18.40 25.20 15.89
CA LYS A 81 19.46 24.58 15.10
C LYS A 81 18.86 23.60 14.12
N SER A 82 19.22 23.71 12.86
CA SER A 82 18.53 23.08 11.75
C SER A 82 19.49 22.53 10.70
N ILE A 83 19.22 21.29 10.26
CA ILE A 83 19.97 20.64 9.19
C ILE A 83 19.00 20.26 8.08
N LEU A 84 19.38 20.59 6.84
CA LEU A 84 18.68 20.11 5.65
C LEU A 84 19.44 18.95 5.01
N THR A 85 18.72 17.86 4.69
CA THR A 85 19.30 16.70 3.98
C THR A 85 18.27 16.03 3.08
N GLY A 86 18.68 14.99 2.32
CA GLY A 86 17.83 14.19 1.44
C GLY A 86 18.17 14.29 -0.05
N CYS A 87 17.18 14.09 -0.92
CA CYS A 87 17.35 14.18 -2.39
C CYS A 87 17.27 15.64 -2.85
N ILE A 88 18.32 16.45 -2.66
CA ILE A 88 18.25 17.90 -2.89
C ILE A 88 19.02 18.29 -4.16
N LEU A 89 18.37 19.05 -5.06
CA LEU A 89 19.03 19.65 -6.22
C LEU A 89 20.02 20.76 -5.82
N LYS A 90 21.11 20.95 -6.59
CA LYS A 90 22.08 22.03 -6.35
C LYS A 90 21.43 23.42 -6.26
N LYS A 91 20.47 23.71 -7.15
CA LYS A 91 19.70 24.97 -7.12
C LYS A 91 18.90 25.15 -5.83
N ASP A 92 18.27 24.07 -5.33
CA ASP A 92 17.51 24.11 -4.08
C ASP A 92 18.44 24.20 -2.87
N LYS A 93 19.60 23.52 -2.90
CA LYS A 93 20.66 23.68 -1.88
C LYS A 93 21.04 25.16 -1.75
N ASN A 94 21.28 25.85 -2.87
CA ASN A 94 21.62 27.27 -2.86
C ASN A 94 20.50 28.15 -2.30
N LYS A 95 19.24 27.88 -2.68
CA LYS A 95 18.08 28.62 -2.16
C LYS A 95 17.87 28.43 -0.67
N PHE A 96 18.05 27.21 -0.16
CA PHE A 96 17.82 26.87 1.23
C PHE A 96 19.01 27.17 2.15
N ARG A 97 20.20 27.42 1.61
CA ARG A 97 21.42 27.69 2.39
C ARG A 97 21.28 28.85 3.38
N LYS A 98 20.44 29.84 3.08
CA LYS A 98 20.19 30.98 3.96
C LYS A 98 19.15 30.74 5.07
N TYR A 99 18.49 29.58 5.07
CA TYR A 99 17.42 29.26 6.03
C TYR A 99 17.77 28.10 6.97
N PHE A 100 18.87 27.39 6.71
CA PHE A 100 19.31 26.24 7.48
C PHE A 100 20.76 26.44 7.91
N ASP A 101 21.11 26.03 9.13
CA ASP A 101 22.46 26.16 9.68
C ASP A 101 23.46 25.28 8.92
N GLU A 102 23.06 24.05 8.59
CA GLU A 102 23.84 23.17 7.73
C GLU A 102 22.98 22.47 6.67
N ILE A 103 23.62 22.16 5.53
CA ILE A 103 23.07 21.27 4.51
C ILE A 103 24.04 20.10 4.33
N ILE A 104 23.61 18.90 4.70
CA ILE A 104 24.44 17.69 4.68
C ILE A 104 23.95 16.74 3.59
N ASP A 105 24.87 16.20 2.79
CA ASP A 105 24.51 15.17 1.83
C ASP A 105 24.05 13.89 2.52
N ILE A 106 22.98 13.28 2.03
CA ILE A 106 22.39 12.11 2.68
C ILE A 106 23.36 10.92 2.73
N LYS A 107 24.26 10.80 1.75
CA LYS A 107 25.28 9.73 1.71
C LYS A 107 26.29 9.89 2.84
N GLU A 108 26.69 11.13 3.14
CA GLU A 108 27.61 11.45 4.23
C GLU A 108 26.93 11.31 5.59
N PHE A 109 25.66 11.75 5.68
CA PHE A 109 24.91 11.69 6.93
C PHE A 109 24.72 10.23 7.38
N THR A 110 24.31 9.34 6.47
CA THR A 110 23.88 7.98 6.80
C THR A 110 24.98 6.91 6.72
N LYS A 111 26.26 7.32 6.64
CA LYS A 111 27.38 6.40 6.47
C LYS A 111 27.37 5.34 7.59
N ASN A 112 27.32 4.06 7.19
CA ASN A 112 27.42 2.86 8.03
C ASN A 112 26.29 2.57 9.05
N GLU A 113 25.11 3.22 8.96
CA GLU A 113 24.04 3.01 9.96
C GLU A 113 22.76 2.35 9.41
N GLN A 114 22.15 1.50 10.24
CA GLN A 114 20.87 0.82 9.98
C GLN A 114 19.96 0.91 11.22
N LYS A 115 18.72 1.40 11.05
CA LYS A 115 17.68 1.40 12.09
C LYS A 115 16.30 1.29 11.43
N TYR A 116 15.35 0.66 12.13
CA TYR A 116 13.96 0.48 11.68
C TYR A 116 13.02 0.87 12.82
N SER A 117 12.14 1.83 12.60
CA SER A 117 11.27 2.38 13.65
C SER A 117 9.97 1.60 13.84
N ASN A 118 9.50 0.93 12.79
CA ASN A 118 8.10 0.49 12.71
C ASN A 118 7.94 -1.00 13.04
N ASN A 119 7.11 -1.34 14.04
CA ASN A 119 7.06 -2.71 14.57
C ASN A 119 6.58 -3.78 13.58
N ILE A 120 5.84 -3.37 12.56
CA ILE A 120 5.21 -4.28 11.59
C ILE A 120 5.93 -4.24 10.23
N LYS A 121 6.43 -3.08 9.81
CA LYS A 121 6.97 -2.84 8.45
C LYS A 121 8.44 -2.48 8.50
N ALA A 122 9.27 -3.11 7.68
CA ALA A 122 10.66 -2.75 7.51
C ALA A 122 10.93 -2.33 6.06
N SER A 123 11.60 -1.20 5.88
CA SER A 123 12.04 -0.71 4.59
C SER A 123 13.51 -1.04 4.39
N VAL A 124 13.80 -1.90 3.43
CA VAL A 124 15.14 -2.43 3.13
C VAL A 124 15.60 -1.84 1.80
N PRO A 125 16.43 -0.77 1.79
CA PRO A 125 16.99 -0.24 0.56
C PRO A 125 17.94 -1.27 -0.04
N ILE A 126 17.69 -1.76 -1.26
CA ILE A 126 18.54 -2.75 -1.93
C ILE A 126 19.52 -2.11 -2.93
N MET A 127 19.28 -0.85 -3.27
CA MET A 127 20.11 -0.08 -4.20
C MET A 127 19.93 1.42 -3.99
N THR A 128 20.83 2.21 -4.56
CA THR A 128 20.72 3.67 -4.66
C THR A 128 21.09 4.16 -6.05
N GLY A 129 20.53 5.27 -6.49
CA GLY A 129 20.82 5.87 -7.80
C GLY A 129 20.02 5.23 -8.93
N CYS A 130 20.13 5.78 -10.14
CA CYS A 130 19.36 5.32 -11.30
C CYS A 130 20.07 5.71 -12.61
N ASN A 131 20.17 4.77 -13.55
CA ASN A 131 20.82 4.98 -14.85
C ASN A 131 19.83 5.21 -16.01
N ASN A 132 18.54 5.44 -15.74
CA ASN A 132 17.52 5.57 -16.79
C ASN A 132 17.47 6.95 -17.46
N PHE A 133 18.01 8.00 -16.83
CA PHE A 133 18.04 9.37 -17.36
C PHE A 133 16.72 9.83 -18.03
N CYS A 134 15.58 9.56 -17.38
CA CYS A 134 14.28 10.05 -17.85
C CYS A 134 14.32 11.58 -17.95
N SER A 135 13.78 12.15 -19.03
CA SER A 135 14.01 13.56 -19.37
C SER A 135 13.51 14.56 -18.30
N TYR A 136 12.57 14.16 -17.44
CA TYR A 136 12.02 14.96 -16.33
C TYR A 136 12.60 14.63 -14.95
N CYS A 137 13.41 13.57 -14.82
CA CYS A 137 13.80 13.03 -13.53
C CYS A 137 15.15 13.57 -13.06
N VAL A 138 15.22 13.98 -11.80
CA VAL A 138 16.46 14.52 -11.19
C VAL A 138 17.27 13.50 -10.40
N VAL A 139 16.74 12.29 -10.26
CA VAL A 139 17.35 11.23 -9.46
C VAL A 139 18.80 10.94 -9.87
N PRO A 140 19.16 10.81 -11.16
CA PRO A 140 20.55 10.55 -11.54
C PRO A 140 21.52 11.63 -11.05
N TYR A 141 21.08 12.90 -11.02
CA TYR A 141 21.89 14.03 -10.60
C TYR A 141 21.96 14.22 -9.08
N THR A 142 21.00 13.65 -8.33
CA THR A 142 20.90 13.82 -6.87
C THR A 142 21.39 12.61 -6.10
N ARG A 143 21.07 11.39 -6.57
CA ARG A 143 21.49 10.12 -5.93
C ARG A 143 22.69 9.49 -6.64
N GLY A 144 23.04 9.95 -7.84
CA GLY A 144 24.16 9.44 -8.63
C GLY A 144 23.80 8.20 -9.46
N LYS A 145 24.84 7.54 -9.98
CA LYS A 145 24.75 6.28 -10.73
C LYS A 145 24.16 5.17 -9.85
N GLU A 146 23.56 4.21 -10.50
CA GLU A 146 22.99 3.03 -9.85
C GLU A 146 24.06 2.16 -9.20
N ILE A 147 23.87 1.87 -7.91
CA ILE A 147 24.73 0.99 -7.09
C ILE A 147 23.82 0.03 -6.35
N SER A 148 23.97 -1.26 -6.62
CA SER A 148 23.26 -2.34 -5.94
C SER A 148 24.03 -2.79 -4.69
N ARG A 149 23.32 -2.99 -3.58
CA ARG A 149 23.93 -3.60 -2.38
C ARG A 149 24.20 -5.09 -2.63
N PRO A 150 25.19 -5.69 -1.95
CA PRO A 150 25.44 -7.13 -2.04
C PRO A 150 24.27 -7.98 -1.55
N LEU A 151 24.03 -9.10 -2.23
CA LEU A 151 22.96 -10.05 -1.89
C LEU A 151 23.06 -10.52 -0.42
N LYS A 152 24.26 -10.91 0.03
CA LYS A 152 24.49 -11.44 1.39
C LYS A 152 24.04 -10.47 2.47
N GLU A 153 24.37 -9.18 2.34
CA GLU A 153 23.98 -8.14 3.30
C GLU A 153 22.46 -8.01 3.42
N ILE A 154 21.76 -7.96 2.28
CA ILE A 154 20.30 -7.84 2.25
C ILE A 154 19.65 -9.06 2.92
N ILE A 155 20.13 -10.28 2.62
CA ILE A 155 19.58 -11.50 3.22
C ILE A 155 19.81 -11.53 4.74
N CYS A 156 21.01 -11.18 5.22
CA CYS A 156 21.29 -11.08 6.65
C CYS A 156 20.39 -10.05 7.34
N GLU A 157 20.21 -8.88 6.73
CA GLU A 157 19.32 -7.83 7.22
C GLU A 157 17.87 -8.31 7.31
N VAL A 158 17.34 -8.93 6.25
CA VAL A 158 15.96 -9.43 6.23
C VAL A 158 15.76 -10.54 7.27
N LYS A 159 16.71 -11.48 7.41
CA LYS A 159 16.65 -12.52 8.46
C LYS A 159 16.54 -11.92 9.86
N LYS A 160 17.35 -10.89 10.15
CA LYS A 160 17.31 -10.17 11.43
C LYS A 160 15.95 -9.50 11.65
N LEU A 161 15.42 -8.82 10.63
CA LEU A 161 14.14 -8.13 10.70
C LEU A 161 12.96 -9.08 10.92
N VAL A 162 12.97 -10.23 10.26
CA VAL A 162 11.94 -11.27 10.44
C VAL A 162 12.02 -11.86 11.85
N LYS A 163 13.23 -12.12 12.38
CA LYS A 163 13.44 -12.56 13.77
C LYS A 163 12.95 -11.52 14.79
N GLN A 164 13.05 -10.23 14.46
CA GLN A 164 12.49 -9.13 15.25
C GLN A 164 10.96 -8.95 15.11
N GLY A 165 10.27 -9.89 14.45
CA GLY A 165 8.81 -9.92 14.37
C GLY A 165 8.20 -9.07 13.25
N ARG A 166 9.01 -8.46 12.37
CA ARG A 166 8.51 -7.68 11.24
C ARG A 166 7.67 -8.55 10.31
N LYS A 167 6.49 -8.05 9.90
CA LYS A 167 5.51 -8.78 9.07
C LYS A 167 5.51 -8.33 7.61
N GLU A 168 6.07 -7.16 7.30
CA GLU A 168 6.24 -6.70 5.92
C GLU A 168 7.66 -6.21 5.67
N ILE A 169 8.29 -6.73 4.62
CA ILE A 169 9.60 -6.34 4.12
C ILE A 169 9.42 -5.61 2.79
N TRP A 170 9.74 -4.32 2.78
CA TRP A 170 9.65 -3.45 1.61
C TRP A 170 11.03 -3.26 1.00
N LEU A 171 11.29 -3.89 -0.14
CA LEU A 171 12.53 -3.69 -0.91
C LEU A 171 12.45 -2.35 -1.64
N LEU A 172 13.38 -1.44 -1.35
CA LEU A 172 13.39 -0.09 -1.89
C LEU A 172 14.57 0.15 -2.83
N GLY A 173 14.32 0.94 -3.86
CA GLY A 173 15.30 1.39 -4.84
C GLY A 173 14.66 2.39 -5.79
N GLN A 174 15.46 3.02 -6.65
CA GLN A 174 14.93 3.90 -7.70
C GLN A 174 14.53 3.13 -8.96
N ASN A 175 15.12 1.97 -9.19
CA ASN A 175 14.76 1.02 -10.24
C ASN A 175 14.98 -0.42 -9.76
N VAL A 176 14.11 -0.94 -8.89
CA VAL A 176 14.40 -2.19 -8.15
C VAL A 176 14.69 -3.41 -9.04
N ASN A 177 14.11 -3.46 -10.24
CA ASN A 177 14.26 -4.59 -11.15
C ASN A 177 15.48 -4.50 -12.08
N SER A 178 16.30 -3.45 -12.01
CA SER A 178 17.66 -3.44 -12.61
C SER A 178 18.75 -3.91 -11.65
N TYR A 179 18.37 -4.48 -10.50
CA TYR A 179 19.31 -4.97 -9.48
C TYR A 179 20.36 -5.92 -10.05
N LYS A 180 21.65 -5.57 -9.85
CA LYS A 180 22.81 -6.22 -10.49
C LYS A 180 22.88 -7.74 -10.29
N TYR A 181 22.48 -8.23 -9.11
CA TYR A 181 22.59 -9.65 -8.74
C TYR A 181 21.33 -10.46 -9.05
N ASN A 182 20.54 -10.03 -10.05
CA ASN A 182 19.24 -10.56 -10.44
C ASN A 182 18.16 -10.38 -9.36
N PHE A 183 17.19 -9.50 -9.66
CA PHE A 183 16.10 -9.19 -8.74
C PHE A 183 15.19 -10.40 -8.45
N SER A 184 14.90 -11.23 -9.44
CA SER A 184 14.11 -12.45 -9.27
C SER A 184 14.79 -13.45 -8.31
N LYS A 185 16.11 -13.60 -8.42
CA LYS A 185 16.90 -14.42 -7.49
C LYS A 185 16.78 -13.89 -6.06
N LEU A 186 16.93 -12.58 -5.88
CA LEU A 186 16.73 -11.93 -4.58
C LEU A 186 15.35 -12.22 -3.99
N LEU A 187 14.28 -12.11 -4.79
CA LEU A 187 12.91 -12.40 -4.33
C LEU A 187 12.76 -13.86 -3.87
N ARG A 188 13.27 -14.82 -4.64
CA ARG A 188 13.23 -16.25 -4.28
C ARG A 188 14.02 -16.51 -3.00
N THR A 189 15.25 -16.00 -2.90
CA THR A 189 16.08 -16.19 -1.70
C THR A 189 15.45 -15.58 -0.45
N ILE A 190 14.79 -14.42 -0.55
CA ILE A 190 14.04 -13.85 0.59
C ILE A 190 12.79 -14.67 0.90
N ASN A 191 12.08 -15.16 -0.13
CA ASN A 191 10.91 -16.00 0.04
C ASN A 191 11.22 -17.27 0.84
N ASP A 192 12.43 -17.82 0.74
CA ASP A 192 12.83 -19.03 1.44
C ASP A 192 13.18 -18.81 2.92
N ILE A 193 13.35 -17.56 3.36
CA ILE A 193 13.62 -17.24 4.78
C ILE A 193 12.44 -17.69 5.65
N PRO A 194 12.62 -18.53 6.69
CA PRO A 194 11.54 -18.99 7.55
C PRO A 194 10.76 -17.83 8.21
N GLY A 195 9.45 -18.03 8.43
CA GLY A 195 8.57 -17.05 9.07
C GLY A 195 7.40 -16.60 8.20
N LYS A 196 6.40 -15.97 8.84
CA LYS A 196 5.21 -15.42 8.18
C LYS A 196 5.36 -13.91 8.00
N PHE A 197 5.73 -13.49 6.80
CA PHE A 197 5.86 -12.09 6.41
C PHE A 197 5.60 -11.91 4.91
N TRP A 198 5.28 -10.68 4.51
CA TRP A 198 5.12 -10.26 3.12
C TRP A 198 6.37 -9.59 2.59
N ILE A 199 6.68 -9.84 1.32
CA ILE A 199 7.69 -9.15 0.53
C ILE A 199 6.94 -8.19 -0.41
N ARG A 200 7.29 -6.91 -0.35
CA ARG A 200 6.76 -5.85 -1.19
C ARG A 200 7.91 -5.09 -1.83
N PHE A 201 7.69 -4.55 -3.00
CA PHE A 201 8.61 -3.63 -3.65
C PHE A 201 7.85 -2.58 -4.43
N THR A 202 8.53 -1.50 -4.79
CA THR A 202 8.00 -0.42 -5.62
C THR A 202 9.07 0.07 -6.59
N SER A 203 8.74 1.04 -7.43
CA SER A 203 9.68 1.65 -8.38
C SER A 203 10.26 0.65 -9.39
N SER A 204 9.42 -0.24 -9.93
CA SER A 204 9.81 -1.06 -11.08
C SER A 204 9.82 -0.24 -12.36
N HIS A 205 10.73 -0.53 -13.28
CA HIS A 205 10.75 0.06 -14.61
C HIS A 205 10.28 -0.96 -15.65
N PRO A 206 9.32 -0.61 -16.56
CA PRO A 206 8.79 -1.57 -17.54
C PRO A 206 9.84 -2.23 -18.43
N LYS A 207 10.89 -1.50 -18.82
CA LYS A 207 11.99 -2.03 -19.64
C LYS A 207 12.73 -3.22 -19.00
N ASP A 208 12.86 -3.22 -17.68
CA ASP A 208 13.67 -4.19 -16.93
C ASP A 208 12.79 -5.33 -16.37
N PHE A 209 11.55 -5.48 -16.86
CA PHE A 209 10.59 -6.44 -16.34
C PHE A 209 10.65 -7.75 -17.13
N SER A 210 11.55 -8.64 -16.71
CA SER A 210 11.79 -9.93 -17.37
C SER A 210 10.68 -10.96 -17.13
N ASP A 211 10.60 -11.97 -17.99
CA ASP A 211 9.68 -13.09 -17.80
C ASP A 211 10.04 -13.91 -16.54
N ASP A 212 11.33 -13.99 -16.19
CA ASP A 212 11.76 -14.63 -14.94
C ASP A 212 11.24 -13.88 -13.70
N LEU A 213 11.16 -12.54 -13.74
CA LEU A 213 10.57 -11.77 -12.66
C LEU A 213 9.06 -12.03 -12.54
N ILE A 214 8.35 -12.16 -13.67
CA ILE A 214 6.92 -12.54 -13.67
C ILE A 214 6.74 -13.92 -13.02
N LYS A 215 7.59 -14.91 -13.39
CA LYS A 215 7.56 -16.25 -12.80
C LYS A 215 7.84 -16.21 -11.30
N ALA A 216 8.88 -15.50 -10.87
CA ALA A 216 9.24 -15.36 -9.47
C ALA A 216 8.10 -14.77 -8.64
N MET A 217 7.42 -13.73 -9.14
CA MET A 217 6.25 -13.15 -8.46
C MET A 217 5.06 -14.11 -8.37
N ALA A 218 4.88 -14.99 -9.36
CA ALA A 218 3.81 -15.98 -9.36
C ALA A 218 4.08 -17.15 -8.41
N GLU A 219 5.33 -17.61 -8.34
CA GLU A 219 5.78 -18.76 -7.55
C GLU A 219 5.98 -18.41 -6.05
N CYS A 220 6.51 -17.21 -5.77
CA CYS A 220 6.86 -16.82 -4.40
C CYS A 220 5.62 -16.47 -3.57
N LYS A 221 5.22 -17.38 -2.68
CA LYS A 221 4.04 -17.24 -1.80
C LYS A 221 4.10 -16.02 -0.88
N LYS A 222 5.30 -15.55 -0.52
CA LYS A 222 5.49 -14.37 0.35
C LYS A 222 5.52 -13.07 -0.43
N VAL A 223 5.60 -13.08 -1.77
CA VAL A 223 5.55 -11.85 -2.57
C VAL A 223 4.11 -11.37 -2.67
N ALA A 224 3.86 -10.13 -2.26
CA ALA A 224 2.54 -9.55 -2.35
C ALA A 224 2.10 -9.42 -3.81
N LYS A 225 0.83 -9.75 -4.08
CA LYS A 225 0.19 -9.61 -5.40
C LYS A 225 -0.18 -8.15 -5.72
N TYR A 226 0.79 -7.26 -5.56
CA TYR A 226 0.70 -5.84 -5.83
C TYR A 226 1.93 -5.41 -6.63
N LEU A 227 1.72 -4.69 -7.72
CA LEU A 227 2.78 -4.20 -8.59
C LEU A 227 2.60 -2.72 -8.90
N ASN A 228 3.65 -1.92 -8.69
CA ASN A 228 3.72 -0.57 -9.24
C ASN A 228 4.54 -0.58 -10.53
N LEU A 229 3.87 -0.40 -11.66
CA LEU A 229 4.44 -0.40 -13.00
C LEU A 229 4.17 0.96 -13.68
N PRO A 230 5.08 1.93 -13.56
CA PRO A 230 4.88 3.29 -14.04
C PRO A 230 4.94 3.39 -15.57
N VAL A 231 3.83 3.80 -16.20
CA VAL A 231 3.79 4.01 -17.65
C VAL A 231 4.19 5.42 -18.05
N GLN A 232 3.92 6.41 -17.19
CA GLN A 232 4.20 7.84 -17.36
C GLN A 232 3.32 8.57 -18.36
N SER A 233 3.11 8.02 -19.55
CA SER A 233 2.18 8.53 -20.57
C SER A 233 1.63 7.39 -21.41
N GLY A 234 0.44 7.55 -21.97
CA GLY A 234 -0.14 6.60 -22.93
C GLY A 234 0.06 6.98 -24.38
N ASP A 235 1.03 7.85 -24.69
CA ASP A 235 1.36 8.26 -26.06
C ASP A 235 2.85 8.01 -26.39
N ASP A 236 3.13 7.34 -27.51
CA ASP A 236 4.50 6.95 -27.88
C ASP A 236 5.42 8.15 -28.15
N LYS A 237 4.91 9.24 -28.71
CA LYS A 237 5.71 10.45 -28.96
C LYS A 237 6.09 11.12 -27.65
N ILE A 238 5.18 11.16 -26.67
CA ILE A 238 5.47 11.67 -25.32
C ILE A 238 6.41 10.74 -24.58
N LEU A 239 6.23 9.42 -24.65
CA LEU A 239 7.15 8.44 -24.06
C LEU A 239 8.58 8.60 -24.60
N LYS A 240 8.74 8.80 -25.92
CA LYS A 240 10.05 9.09 -26.54
C LYS A 240 10.65 10.39 -25.99
N LYS A 241 9.87 11.48 -25.90
CA LYS A 241 10.32 12.74 -25.27
C LYS A 241 10.64 12.59 -23.78
N MET A 242 10.01 11.64 -23.09
CA MET A 242 10.29 11.25 -21.70
C MET A 242 11.56 10.39 -21.55
N ASN A 243 12.21 10.04 -22.66
CA ASN A 243 13.32 9.09 -22.74
C ASN A 243 12.93 7.68 -22.24
N ARG A 244 11.76 7.18 -22.64
CA ARG A 244 11.31 5.81 -22.34
C ARG A 244 11.65 4.89 -23.52
N PRO A 245 12.35 3.76 -23.29
CA PRO A 245 12.80 2.86 -24.35
C PRO A 245 11.72 1.83 -24.75
N TYR A 246 10.44 2.15 -24.53
CA TYR A 246 9.33 1.25 -24.82
C TYR A 246 8.13 2.02 -25.37
N THR A 247 7.31 1.32 -26.14
CA THR A 247 6.03 1.81 -26.66
C THR A 247 4.86 1.40 -25.77
N VAL A 248 3.72 2.06 -25.97
CA VAL A 248 2.44 1.72 -25.36
C VAL A 248 2.05 0.28 -25.71
N LYS A 249 2.31 -0.19 -26.94
CA LYS A 249 2.04 -1.57 -27.36
C LYS A 249 2.87 -2.58 -26.56
N GLN A 250 4.17 -2.34 -26.41
CA GLN A 250 5.06 -3.19 -25.60
C GLN A 250 4.61 -3.21 -24.13
N TYR A 251 4.26 -2.05 -23.58
CA TYR A 251 3.73 -1.94 -22.22
C TYR A 251 2.43 -2.75 -22.03
N LYS A 252 1.47 -2.62 -22.96
CA LYS A 252 0.22 -3.41 -22.95
C LYS A 252 0.50 -4.91 -22.97
N ASN A 253 1.43 -5.35 -23.82
CA ASN A 253 1.81 -6.77 -23.91
C ASN A 253 2.45 -7.27 -22.61
N LEU A 254 3.30 -6.46 -21.98
CA LEU A 254 3.86 -6.77 -20.66
C LEU A 254 2.77 -6.97 -19.61
N VAL A 255 1.81 -6.04 -19.51
CA VAL A 255 0.68 -6.16 -18.57
C VAL A 255 -0.16 -7.41 -18.85
N LYS A 256 -0.41 -7.74 -20.12
CA LYS A 256 -1.13 -8.98 -20.50
C LYS A 256 -0.38 -10.23 -20.02
N ARG A 257 0.94 -10.31 -20.23
CA ARG A 257 1.75 -11.45 -19.74
C ARG A 257 1.71 -11.58 -18.22
N ILE A 258 1.82 -10.47 -17.50
CA ILE A 258 1.74 -10.43 -16.04
C ILE A 258 0.38 -10.98 -15.56
N ARG A 259 -0.73 -10.45 -16.10
CA ARG A 259 -2.09 -10.91 -15.72
C ARG A 259 -2.38 -12.35 -16.11
N LYS A 260 -1.80 -12.85 -17.21
CA LYS A 260 -1.93 -14.26 -17.60
C LYS A 260 -1.33 -15.19 -16.54
N LYS A 261 -0.23 -14.79 -15.90
CA LYS A 261 0.45 -15.58 -14.86
C LYS A 261 -0.06 -15.29 -13.44
N ILE A 262 -0.53 -14.07 -13.18
CA ILE A 262 -1.04 -13.62 -11.87
C ILE A 262 -2.39 -12.92 -12.09
N PRO A 263 -3.50 -13.67 -12.23
CA PRO A 263 -4.80 -13.10 -12.60
C PRO A 263 -5.36 -12.09 -11.60
N ASP A 264 -5.04 -12.25 -10.31
CA ASP A 264 -5.50 -11.42 -9.20
C ASP A 264 -4.50 -10.32 -8.79
N ILE A 265 -3.58 -9.94 -9.68
CA ILE A 265 -2.59 -8.90 -9.39
C ILE A 265 -3.24 -7.50 -9.30
N ASN A 266 -2.97 -6.80 -8.20
CA ASN A 266 -3.30 -5.38 -8.05
C ASN A 266 -2.24 -4.53 -8.76
N LEU A 267 -2.63 -3.86 -9.84
CA LEU A 267 -1.73 -3.07 -10.66
C LEU A 267 -1.89 -1.57 -10.37
N SER A 268 -0.77 -0.94 -10.07
CA SER A 268 -0.65 0.50 -9.92
C SER A 268 0.31 1.12 -10.93
N THR A 269 0.13 2.40 -11.22
CA THR A 269 0.98 3.12 -12.19
C THR A 269 1.20 4.56 -11.78
N ASP A 270 2.28 5.18 -12.26
CA ASP A 270 2.50 6.62 -12.16
C ASP A 270 2.35 7.25 -13.56
N VAL A 271 1.68 8.40 -13.63
CA VAL A 271 1.49 9.19 -14.85
C VAL A 271 1.80 10.66 -14.61
N ILE A 272 2.42 11.30 -15.61
CA ILE A 272 2.70 12.73 -15.62
C ILE A 272 1.80 13.39 -16.67
N VAL A 273 0.88 14.25 -16.23
CA VAL A 273 0.02 15.03 -17.13
C VAL A 273 0.59 16.41 -17.43
N GLY A 274 0.41 16.86 -18.66
CA GLY A 274 0.87 18.16 -19.15
C GLY A 274 2.38 18.24 -19.30
N PHE A 275 3.02 17.15 -19.74
CA PHE A 275 4.42 17.18 -20.15
C PHE A 275 4.64 18.22 -21.27
N PRO A 276 5.82 18.89 -21.36
CA PRO A 276 6.05 19.92 -22.38
C PRO A 276 5.76 19.45 -23.81
N GLY A 277 4.86 20.15 -24.49
CA GLY A 277 4.39 19.81 -25.83
C GLY A 277 3.31 18.71 -25.90
N GLU A 278 2.70 18.30 -24.77
CA GLU A 278 1.61 17.32 -24.76
C GLU A 278 0.28 17.90 -25.27
N THR A 279 -0.15 17.45 -26.45
CA THR A 279 -1.42 17.87 -27.06
C THR A 279 -2.63 17.17 -26.44
N LYS A 280 -3.83 17.68 -26.72
CA LYS A 280 -5.10 17.08 -26.27
C LYS A 280 -5.26 15.64 -26.77
N LYS A 281 -4.93 15.36 -28.04
CA LYS A 281 -4.98 14.02 -28.64
C LYS A 281 -4.03 13.03 -27.93
N GLN A 282 -2.84 13.47 -27.57
CA GLN A 282 -1.87 12.63 -26.84
C GLN A 282 -2.33 12.34 -25.41
N PHE A 283 -2.95 13.32 -24.75
CA PHE A 283 -3.59 13.08 -23.46
C PHE A 283 -4.77 12.10 -23.57
N GLU A 284 -5.60 12.20 -24.62
CA GLU A 284 -6.69 11.25 -24.88
C GLU A 284 -6.20 9.81 -25.08
N ASN A 285 -5.03 9.62 -25.71
CA ASN A 285 -4.37 8.30 -25.78
C ASN A 285 -4.06 7.74 -24.39
N THR A 286 -3.65 8.60 -23.45
CA THR A 286 -3.45 8.23 -22.04
C THR A 286 -4.75 7.82 -21.35
N VAL A 287 -5.85 8.55 -21.59
CA VAL A 287 -7.18 8.18 -21.08
C VAL A 287 -7.63 6.83 -21.64
N LYS A 288 -7.43 6.60 -22.95
CA LYS A 288 -7.73 5.31 -23.60
C LYS A 288 -6.94 4.17 -22.97
N LEU A 289 -5.64 4.37 -22.73
CA LEU A 289 -4.81 3.40 -22.04
C LEU A 289 -5.32 3.06 -20.63
N PHE A 290 -5.79 4.05 -19.87
CA PHE A 290 -6.37 3.82 -18.53
C PHE A 290 -7.62 2.94 -18.59
N LYS A 291 -8.49 3.18 -19.57
CA LYS A 291 -9.71 2.38 -19.79
C LYS A 291 -9.40 0.95 -20.22
N GLU A 292 -8.38 0.75 -21.07
CA GLU A 292 -7.97 -0.57 -21.55
C GLU A 292 -7.25 -1.39 -20.47
N ILE A 293 -6.25 -0.79 -19.80
CA ILE A 293 -5.47 -1.49 -18.78
C ILE A 293 -6.28 -1.67 -17.50
N LYS A 294 -7.19 -0.77 -17.15
CA LYS A 294 -8.00 -0.85 -15.92
C LYS A 294 -7.12 -0.99 -14.67
N TYR A 295 -6.29 0.01 -14.39
CA TYR A 295 -5.46 0.07 -13.18
C TYR A 295 -6.31 0.05 -11.90
N ASP A 296 -5.76 -0.49 -10.82
CA ASP A 296 -6.39 -0.47 -9.49
C ASP A 296 -6.10 0.83 -8.76
N ILE A 297 -4.87 1.35 -8.92
CA ILE A 297 -4.40 2.60 -8.33
C ILE A 297 -3.60 3.34 -9.41
N ALA A 298 -3.68 4.68 -9.45
CA ALA A 298 -2.68 5.45 -10.18
C ALA A 298 -2.26 6.71 -9.43
N TYR A 299 -0.97 7.00 -9.49
CA TYR A 299 -0.38 8.23 -8.97
C TYR A 299 -0.25 9.23 -10.11
N ILE A 300 -1.26 10.08 -10.22
CA ILE A 300 -1.34 11.11 -11.27
C ILE A 300 -0.63 12.35 -10.75
N ASN A 301 0.42 12.78 -11.43
CA ASN A 301 1.19 13.96 -11.09
C ASN A 301 1.14 14.95 -12.25
N LYS A 302 1.13 16.25 -11.94
CA LYS A 302 1.29 17.29 -12.95
C LYS A 302 2.78 17.48 -13.25
N TYR A 303 3.10 17.70 -14.52
CA TYR A 303 4.46 18.06 -14.89
C TYR A 303 4.89 19.34 -14.16
N SER A 304 6.11 19.31 -13.65
CA SER A 304 6.74 20.41 -12.94
C SER A 304 8.21 20.45 -13.36
N PRO A 305 8.70 21.58 -13.92
CA PRO A 305 10.05 21.67 -14.41
C PRO A 305 11.06 21.54 -13.27
N ARG A 306 12.14 20.82 -13.54
CA ARG A 306 13.23 20.63 -12.59
C ARG A 306 14.54 21.09 -13.20
N SER A 307 15.22 21.99 -12.50
CA SER A 307 16.51 22.53 -12.93
C SER A 307 17.49 21.41 -13.28
N GLY A 308 18.13 21.50 -14.44
CA GLY A 308 19.13 20.52 -14.90
C GLY A 308 18.55 19.30 -15.63
N THR A 309 17.22 19.15 -15.72
CA THR A 309 16.59 18.07 -16.51
C THR A 309 16.43 18.48 -17.97
N ALA A 310 16.47 17.51 -18.90
CA ALA A 310 16.30 17.77 -20.33
C ALA A 310 14.91 18.39 -20.64
N ALA A 311 13.86 17.91 -19.97
CA ALA A 311 12.51 18.42 -20.12
C ALA A 311 12.38 19.87 -19.65
N ALA A 312 13.19 20.33 -18.69
CA ALA A 312 13.13 21.72 -18.22
C ALA A 312 13.68 22.73 -19.23
N LYS A 313 14.39 22.27 -20.27
CA LYS A 313 14.81 23.11 -21.40
C LYS A 313 13.70 23.26 -22.46
N LEU A 314 12.65 22.44 -22.39
CA LEU A 314 11.53 22.49 -23.32
C LEU A 314 10.56 23.61 -22.91
N LYS A 315 9.92 24.25 -23.89
CA LYS A 315 8.84 25.22 -23.64
C LYS A 315 7.63 24.50 -23.02
N ASP A 316 7.33 24.79 -21.76
CA ASP A 316 6.14 24.30 -21.07
C ASP A 316 4.91 25.08 -21.53
N ASN A 317 4.27 24.59 -22.59
CA ASN A 317 3.11 25.21 -23.22
C ASN A 317 1.77 24.69 -22.68
N VAL A 318 1.76 23.89 -21.61
CA VAL A 318 0.52 23.36 -21.02
C VAL A 318 0.22 24.12 -19.72
N SER A 319 -0.89 24.87 -19.73
CA SER A 319 -1.29 25.70 -18.58
C SER A 319 -1.55 24.87 -17.32
N ILE A 320 -1.40 25.51 -16.15
CA ILE A 320 -1.69 24.87 -14.86
C ILE A 320 -3.16 24.43 -14.77
N GLN A 321 -4.08 25.21 -15.34
CA GLN A 321 -5.50 24.88 -15.41
C GLN A 321 -5.74 23.60 -16.23
N GLU A 322 -5.09 23.48 -17.39
CA GLU A 322 -5.19 22.29 -18.24
C GLU A 322 -4.57 21.06 -17.54
N LYS A 323 -3.43 21.21 -16.88
CA LYS A 323 -2.82 20.17 -16.04
C LYS A 323 -3.78 19.66 -14.95
N LYS A 324 -4.46 20.57 -14.24
CA LYS A 324 -5.49 20.23 -13.23
C LYS A 324 -6.70 19.53 -13.86
N ARG A 325 -7.15 19.96 -15.04
CA ARG A 325 -8.26 19.31 -15.77
C ARG A 325 -7.91 17.87 -16.14
N ARG A 326 -6.72 17.65 -16.70
CA ARG A 326 -6.20 16.33 -17.09
C ARG A 326 -6.08 15.38 -15.89
N GLU A 327 -5.55 15.87 -14.77
CA GLU A 327 -5.47 15.13 -13.49
C GLU A 327 -6.85 14.63 -13.05
N LYS A 328 -7.85 15.54 -12.96
CA LYS A 328 -9.24 15.19 -12.59
C LYS A 328 -9.89 14.16 -13.53
N ILE A 329 -9.60 14.21 -14.83
CA ILE A 329 -10.16 13.25 -15.81
C ILE A 329 -9.63 11.83 -15.54
N LEU A 330 -8.32 11.69 -15.29
CA LEU A 330 -7.74 10.38 -14.98
C LEU A 330 -8.22 9.87 -13.61
N GLU A 331 -8.35 10.74 -12.61
CA GLU A 331 -8.92 10.37 -11.30
C GLU A 331 -10.36 9.84 -11.41
N LYS A 332 -11.21 10.52 -12.19
CA LYS A 332 -12.59 10.06 -12.45
C LYS A 332 -12.60 8.68 -13.11
N THR A 333 -11.68 8.43 -14.05
CA THR A 333 -11.55 7.14 -14.73
C THR A 333 -11.20 6.01 -13.74
N LEU A 334 -10.42 6.28 -12.69
CA LEU A 334 -10.09 5.30 -11.64
C LEU A 334 -11.24 5.08 -10.65
N LYS A 335 -11.95 6.14 -10.24
CA LYS A 335 -13.06 6.06 -9.27
C LYS A 335 -14.19 5.13 -9.75
N GLN A 336 -14.48 5.14 -11.06
CA GLN A 336 -15.46 4.24 -11.68
C GLN A 336 -15.17 2.75 -11.45
N LYS A 337 -13.89 2.37 -11.19
CA LYS A 337 -13.50 0.99 -10.82
C LYS A 337 -13.54 0.76 -9.32
N SER A 338 -12.98 1.67 -8.51
CA SER A 338 -12.85 1.46 -7.05
C SER A 338 -14.21 1.31 -6.35
N GLN A 339 -15.26 1.93 -6.89
CA GLN A 339 -16.60 1.85 -6.31
C GLN A 339 -17.30 0.52 -6.58
N LYS A 340 -16.91 -0.22 -7.62
CA LYS A 340 -17.54 -1.50 -8.01
C LYS A 340 -17.25 -2.67 -7.05
N ASN A 341 -16.19 -2.61 -6.25
CA ASN A 341 -15.71 -3.74 -5.44
C ASN A 341 -15.61 -3.48 -3.92
N LYS A 342 -16.13 -2.36 -3.42
CA LYS A 342 -16.07 -2.07 -1.98
C LYS A 342 -17.18 -2.79 -1.23
N LEU A 343 -16.84 -3.26 -0.02
CA LEU A 343 -17.73 -3.83 0.97
C LEU A 343 -17.34 -3.23 2.31
N ILE A 344 -18.28 -2.65 3.04
CA ILE A 344 -18.08 -2.28 4.45
C ILE A 344 -18.55 -3.45 5.30
N VAL A 345 -17.79 -3.80 6.33
CA VAL A 345 -18.15 -4.85 7.29
C VAL A 345 -18.21 -4.21 8.68
N ILE A 346 -19.33 -4.40 9.37
CA ILE A 346 -19.58 -3.93 10.74
C ILE A 346 -19.82 -5.16 11.61
N LEU A 347 -18.85 -5.46 12.47
CA LEU A 347 -18.85 -6.62 13.37
C LEU A 347 -18.85 -6.15 14.83
N GLY A 348 -19.54 -6.89 15.69
CA GLY A 348 -19.54 -6.66 17.14
C GLY A 348 -20.66 -7.43 17.84
N PRO A 349 -20.63 -7.52 19.18
CA PRO A 349 -21.62 -8.25 19.96
C PRO A 349 -23.01 -7.63 19.83
N THR A 350 -24.06 -8.40 20.11
CA THR A 350 -25.45 -7.88 20.15
C THR A 350 -25.55 -6.66 21.08
N ALA A 351 -26.43 -5.71 20.74
CA ALA A 351 -26.60 -4.43 21.44
C ALA A 351 -25.44 -3.41 21.39
N SER A 352 -24.36 -3.65 20.63
CA SER A 352 -23.24 -2.70 20.51
C SER A 352 -23.47 -1.50 19.54
N GLY A 353 -24.72 -1.17 19.18
CA GLY A 353 -25.04 -0.05 18.27
C GLY A 353 -24.71 -0.28 16.78
N LYS A 354 -24.46 -1.52 16.34
CA LYS A 354 -24.07 -1.83 14.94
C LYS A 354 -25.12 -1.43 13.92
N THR A 355 -26.38 -1.62 14.28
CA THR A 355 -27.54 -1.36 13.41
C THR A 355 -27.65 0.13 13.11
N ASP A 356 -27.55 0.98 14.12
CA ASP A 356 -27.60 2.44 13.92
C ASP A 356 -26.40 2.93 13.09
N LEU A 357 -25.21 2.38 13.34
CA LEU A 357 -24.02 2.68 12.55
C LEU A 357 -24.18 2.27 11.08
N SER A 358 -24.79 1.11 10.79
CA SER A 358 -25.00 0.64 9.42
C SER A 358 -25.95 1.55 8.64
N ILE A 359 -27.01 2.05 9.29
CA ILE A 359 -28.00 2.97 8.72
C ILE A 359 -27.36 4.34 8.45
N SER A 360 -26.61 4.88 9.41
CA SER A 360 -25.89 6.15 9.26
C SER A 360 -24.91 6.10 8.07
N LEU A 361 -24.16 5.01 7.94
CA LEU A 361 -23.25 4.79 6.82
C LEU A 361 -24.01 4.60 5.49
N ALA A 362 -25.11 3.86 5.49
CA ALA A 362 -25.93 3.66 4.30
C ALA A 362 -26.48 4.98 3.76
N LYS A 363 -27.00 5.87 4.63
CA LYS A 363 -27.44 7.22 4.23
C LYS A 363 -26.32 8.06 3.64
N LYS A 364 -25.17 8.06 4.31
CA LYS A 364 -24.02 8.90 3.92
C LYS A 364 -23.37 8.46 2.61
N PHE A 365 -23.39 7.17 2.31
CA PHE A 365 -22.63 6.59 1.20
C PHE A 365 -23.48 5.89 0.13
N ASN A 366 -24.80 6.13 0.12
CA ASN A 366 -25.74 5.48 -0.78
C ASN A 366 -25.60 3.94 -0.74
N GLY A 367 -25.71 3.40 0.48
CA GLY A 367 -25.47 2.00 0.80
C GLY A 367 -26.74 1.19 1.03
N GLU A 368 -26.63 -0.12 0.90
CA GLU A 368 -27.66 -1.10 1.23
C GLU A 368 -27.08 -2.13 2.21
N VAL A 369 -27.90 -2.63 3.13
CA VAL A 369 -27.45 -3.43 4.28
C VAL A 369 -27.70 -4.92 4.05
N VAL A 370 -26.71 -5.76 4.35
CA VAL A 370 -26.82 -7.23 4.33
C VAL A 370 -26.63 -7.72 5.77
N SER A 371 -27.66 -8.36 6.34
CA SER A 371 -27.57 -8.91 7.69
C SER A 371 -26.67 -10.14 7.75
N ALA A 372 -25.87 -10.23 8.80
CA ALA A 372 -24.95 -11.32 9.13
C ALA A 372 -25.18 -11.83 10.54
N ASP A 373 -26.45 -12.11 10.84
CA ASP A 373 -26.88 -12.66 12.12
C ASP A 373 -27.63 -13.98 11.93
N SER A 374 -27.15 -15.04 12.59
CA SER A 374 -27.69 -16.40 12.49
C SER A 374 -29.14 -16.56 12.97
N ARG A 375 -29.66 -15.61 13.75
CA ARG A 375 -31.04 -15.65 14.27
C ARG A 375 -31.97 -14.71 13.51
N GLN A 376 -31.50 -13.56 13.05
CA GLN A 376 -32.33 -12.59 12.31
C GLN A 376 -32.73 -13.06 10.89
N VAL A 377 -32.07 -14.09 10.35
CA VAL A 377 -32.48 -14.72 9.07
C VAL A 377 -33.86 -15.38 9.14
N TYR A 378 -34.37 -15.65 10.34
CA TYR A 378 -35.61 -16.39 10.56
C TYR A 378 -36.86 -15.51 10.62
N LYS A 379 -37.91 -15.97 9.94
CA LYS A 379 -39.22 -15.34 9.84
C LYS A 379 -39.91 -15.21 11.21
N GLY A 380 -40.35 -13.99 11.54
CA GLY A 380 -41.19 -13.71 12.71
C GLY A 380 -40.48 -13.80 14.07
N MET A 381 -39.15 -13.95 14.09
CA MET A 381 -38.35 -13.97 15.32
C MET A 381 -37.89 -12.56 15.71
N ASP A 382 -38.78 -11.58 15.79
CA ASP A 382 -38.38 -10.16 15.81
C ASP A 382 -37.86 -9.72 17.19
N ILE A 383 -38.63 -10.01 18.26
CA ILE A 383 -38.32 -9.58 19.63
C ILE A 383 -37.04 -10.26 20.14
N GLY A 384 -37.01 -11.60 20.14
CA GLY A 384 -35.89 -12.37 20.71
C GLY A 384 -34.56 -12.24 19.96
N THR A 385 -34.55 -11.63 18.77
CA THR A 385 -33.33 -11.43 17.97
C THR A 385 -32.95 -9.97 17.81
N GLY A 386 -33.72 -9.06 18.41
CA GLY A 386 -33.54 -7.62 18.25
C GLY A 386 -33.55 -7.22 16.77
N LYS A 387 -34.48 -7.79 16.00
CA LYS A 387 -34.55 -7.53 14.55
C LYS A 387 -35.01 -6.11 14.31
N ILE A 388 -34.27 -5.40 13.46
CA ILE A 388 -34.60 -4.03 13.08
C ILE A 388 -36.00 -3.97 12.44
N THR A 389 -36.81 -3.03 12.89
CA THR A 389 -38.16 -2.78 12.36
C THR A 389 -38.13 -2.00 11.05
N LYS A 390 -39.21 -2.07 10.26
CA LYS A 390 -39.33 -1.29 9.01
C LYS A 390 -39.19 0.22 9.23
N LYS A 391 -39.65 0.74 10.37
CA LYS A 391 -39.53 2.17 10.73
C LYS A 391 -38.06 2.55 10.95
N GLU A 392 -37.33 1.72 11.68
CA GLU A 392 -35.91 1.94 11.97
C GLU A 392 -35.04 1.81 10.71
N MET A 393 -35.40 0.95 9.75
CA MET A 393 -34.69 0.82 8.48
C MET A 393 -34.63 2.13 7.66
N GLN A 394 -35.52 3.10 7.92
CA GLN A 394 -35.51 4.43 7.28
C GLN A 394 -35.43 4.37 5.75
N ALA A 395 -36.22 3.47 5.15
CA ALA A 395 -36.27 3.17 3.70
C ALA A 395 -34.97 2.62 3.08
N ILE A 396 -33.96 2.28 3.89
CA ILE A 396 -32.73 1.64 3.41
C ILE A 396 -33.00 0.15 3.18
N PRO A 397 -32.71 -0.39 1.98
CA PRO A 397 -32.87 -1.81 1.72
C PRO A 397 -32.02 -2.68 2.65
N HIS A 398 -32.66 -3.63 3.32
CA HIS A 398 -32.02 -4.65 4.14
C HIS A 398 -32.21 -6.03 3.51
N TYR A 399 -31.13 -6.80 3.39
CA TYR A 399 -31.12 -8.16 2.87
C TYR A 399 -30.85 -9.17 3.98
N LEU A 400 -31.32 -10.40 3.77
CA LEU A 400 -31.12 -11.55 4.67
C LEU A 400 -31.77 -11.41 6.06
N LEU A 401 -32.84 -10.62 6.13
CA LEU A 401 -33.81 -10.68 7.22
C LEU A 401 -35.02 -11.49 6.75
N ASP A 402 -35.59 -12.32 7.62
CA ASP A 402 -36.84 -13.06 7.32
C ASP A 402 -36.77 -13.95 6.07
N VAL A 403 -35.59 -14.48 5.75
CA VAL A 403 -35.36 -15.29 4.54
C VAL A 403 -35.72 -16.76 4.71
N VAL A 404 -35.82 -17.26 5.95
CA VAL A 404 -36.01 -18.68 6.26
C VAL A 404 -37.11 -18.88 7.30
N PHE A 405 -37.92 -19.93 7.17
CA PHE A 405 -38.88 -20.30 8.22
C PHE A 405 -38.18 -20.95 9.41
N PRO A 406 -38.57 -20.64 10.67
CA PRO A 406 -37.93 -21.20 11.87
C PRO A 406 -37.79 -22.73 11.90
N LYS A 407 -38.74 -23.46 11.29
CA LYS A 407 -38.70 -24.93 11.20
C LYS A 407 -37.67 -25.48 10.21
N ARG A 408 -37.02 -24.64 9.39
CA ARG A 408 -36.02 -25.06 8.40
C ARG A 408 -34.61 -24.81 8.91
N ARG A 409 -33.72 -25.78 8.72
CA ARG A 409 -32.29 -25.57 8.98
C ARG A 409 -31.71 -24.58 7.97
N PHE A 410 -30.89 -23.66 8.46
CA PHE A 410 -30.17 -22.69 7.64
C PHE A 410 -28.67 -22.77 7.90
N THR A 411 -27.91 -23.16 6.88
CA THR A 411 -26.47 -23.39 7.00
C THR A 411 -25.67 -22.17 6.59
N VAL A 412 -24.42 -22.09 7.06
CA VAL A 412 -23.47 -21.05 6.62
C VAL A 412 -23.20 -21.09 5.11
N VAL A 413 -23.28 -22.27 4.46
CA VAL A 413 -23.14 -22.41 3.01
C VAL A 413 -24.30 -21.70 2.29
N GLN A 414 -25.53 -21.91 2.78
CA GLN A 414 -26.72 -21.25 2.25
C GLN A 414 -26.66 -19.74 2.48
N TYR A 415 -26.25 -19.32 3.68
CA TYR A 415 -26.00 -17.91 4.01
C TYR A 415 -25.00 -17.28 3.04
N GLN A 416 -23.81 -17.89 2.88
CA GLN A 416 -22.74 -17.37 2.02
C GLN A 416 -23.22 -17.20 0.58
N LYS A 417 -23.92 -18.19 0.02
CA LYS A 417 -24.50 -18.11 -1.34
C LYS A 417 -25.46 -16.92 -1.47
N LEU A 418 -26.36 -16.72 -0.51
CA LEU A 418 -27.34 -15.62 -0.55
C LEU A 418 -26.70 -14.25 -0.30
N ALA A 419 -25.75 -14.15 0.64
CA ALA A 419 -25.02 -12.92 0.94
C ALA A 419 -24.19 -12.45 -0.26
N LEU A 420 -23.44 -13.34 -0.90
CA LEU A 420 -22.67 -13.00 -2.11
C LEU A 420 -23.59 -12.58 -3.26
N LYS A 421 -24.77 -13.20 -3.40
CA LYS A 421 -25.77 -12.79 -4.39
C LYS A 421 -26.33 -11.39 -4.10
N ALA A 422 -26.64 -11.09 -2.84
CA ALA A 422 -27.10 -9.77 -2.41
C ALA A 422 -26.03 -8.69 -2.64
N ILE A 423 -24.79 -8.93 -2.20
CA ILE A 423 -23.64 -8.03 -2.40
C ILE A 423 -23.45 -7.72 -3.88
N LYS A 424 -23.45 -8.74 -4.75
CA LYS A 424 -23.36 -8.55 -6.22
C LYS A 424 -24.53 -7.73 -6.77
N LYS A 425 -25.76 -7.92 -6.26
CA LYS A 425 -26.95 -7.15 -6.68
C LYS A 425 -26.81 -5.68 -6.31
N ILE A 426 -26.37 -5.39 -5.08
CA ILE A 426 -26.14 -4.02 -4.59
C ILE A 426 -25.05 -3.33 -5.43
N GLN A 427 -23.93 -4.02 -5.67
CA GLN A 427 -22.83 -3.51 -6.48
C GLN A 427 -23.23 -3.26 -7.94
N LYS A 428 -24.11 -4.09 -8.53
CA LYS A 428 -24.64 -3.88 -9.90
C LYS A 428 -25.45 -2.58 -10.02
N LYS A 429 -26.10 -2.14 -8.94
CA LYS A 429 -26.81 -0.85 -8.87
C LYS A 429 -25.87 0.33 -8.60
N ASN A 430 -24.56 0.10 -8.49
CA ASN A 430 -23.56 1.07 -8.01
C ASN A 430 -23.78 1.57 -6.57
N ASN A 431 -24.51 0.81 -5.74
CA ASN A 431 -24.69 1.10 -4.32
C ASN A 431 -23.60 0.43 -3.48
N LEU A 432 -23.35 0.93 -2.27
CA LEU A 432 -22.34 0.38 -1.36
C LEU A 432 -22.94 -0.76 -0.51
N PRO A 433 -22.48 -2.02 -0.64
CA PRO A 433 -22.91 -3.07 0.27
C PRO A 433 -22.29 -2.89 1.66
N ILE A 434 -23.11 -3.00 2.69
CA ILE A 434 -22.73 -2.93 4.11
C ILE A 434 -23.15 -4.25 4.78
N LEU A 435 -22.19 -5.11 5.08
CA LEU A 435 -22.40 -6.37 5.81
C LEU A 435 -22.37 -6.09 7.32
N VAL A 436 -23.47 -6.33 8.03
CA VAL A 436 -23.59 -6.03 9.47
C VAL A 436 -24.08 -7.24 10.25
N GLY A 437 -23.46 -7.55 11.38
CA GLY A 437 -23.98 -8.61 12.25
C GLY A 437 -23.04 -9.04 13.37
N GLY A 438 -23.53 -9.94 14.23
CA GLY A 438 -22.77 -10.51 15.35
C GLY A 438 -22.24 -11.92 15.09
N THR A 439 -22.68 -12.61 14.03
CA THR A 439 -22.26 -13.98 13.75
C THR A 439 -20.92 -14.00 13.02
N GLY A 440 -19.82 -14.06 13.78
CA GLY A 440 -18.45 -14.01 13.26
C GLY A 440 -18.18 -15.00 12.12
N PHE A 441 -18.70 -16.23 12.22
CA PHE A 441 -18.49 -17.24 11.17
C PHE A 441 -19.21 -16.94 9.86
N TYR A 442 -20.39 -16.29 9.90
CA TYR A 442 -21.10 -15.83 8.70
C TYR A 442 -20.30 -14.74 7.98
N ILE A 443 -19.73 -13.81 8.75
CA ILE A 443 -18.89 -12.74 8.21
C ILE A 443 -17.61 -13.32 7.62
N GLN A 444 -16.91 -14.20 8.35
CA GLN A 444 -15.71 -14.89 7.85
C GLN A 444 -15.99 -15.67 6.57
N ALA A 445 -17.11 -16.40 6.49
CA ALA A 445 -17.47 -17.13 5.28
C ALA A 445 -17.57 -16.21 4.06
N VAL A 446 -18.11 -14.99 4.21
CA VAL A 446 -18.25 -14.02 3.12
C VAL A 446 -16.94 -13.28 2.82
N VAL A 447 -16.22 -12.84 3.85
CA VAL A 447 -15.03 -11.98 3.73
C VAL A 447 -13.77 -12.77 3.38
N ASP A 448 -13.57 -13.93 4.01
CA ASP A 448 -12.35 -14.74 3.86
C ASP A 448 -12.48 -15.76 2.72
N GLY A 449 -13.64 -15.83 2.05
CA GLY A 449 -13.85 -16.70 0.90
C GLY A 449 -13.72 -18.19 1.23
N ILE A 450 -14.09 -18.59 2.45
CA ILE A 450 -13.98 -19.98 2.91
C ILE A 450 -14.80 -20.89 2.00
N ILE A 451 -14.17 -21.91 1.43
CA ILE A 451 -14.86 -22.97 0.69
C ILE A 451 -15.35 -24.00 1.70
N ILE A 452 -16.66 -24.07 1.88
CA ILE A 452 -17.29 -25.01 2.82
C ILE A 452 -17.91 -26.14 1.99
N PRO A 453 -17.38 -27.38 2.08
CA PRO A 453 -17.91 -28.50 1.32
C PRO A 453 -19.35 -28.80 1.76
N GLU A 454 -20.23 -29.02 0.79
CA GLU A 454 -21.63 -29.38 1.04
C GLU A 454 -21.71 -30.89 1.30
N VAL A 455 -21.43 -31.28 2.55
CA VAL A 455 -21.50 -32.68 2.99
C VAL A 455 -22.96 -32.98 3.37
N LYS A 456 -23.57 -33.96 2.69
CA LYS A 456 -24.92 -34.41 3.05
C LYS A 456 -24.89 -35.03 4.46
N PRO A 457 -25.82 -34.67 5.35
CA PRO A 457 -25.87 -35.28 6.68
C PRO A 457 -26.19 -36.77 6.56
N ASP A 458 -25.33 -37.61 7.13
CA ASP A 458 -25.61 -39.03 7.33
C ASP A 458 -26.35 -39.19 8.66
N TRP A 459 -27.68 -39.28 8.58
CA TRP A 459 -28.55 -39.39 9.74
C TRP A 459 -28.42 -40.73 10.47
N LYS A 460 -28.06 -41.80 9.75
CA LYS A 460 -27.87 -43.12 10.34
C LYS A 460 -26.62 -43.10 11.20
N LEU A 461 -25.50 -42.66 10.62
CA LEU A 461 -24.25 -42.47 11.34
C LEU A 461 -24.41 -41.50 12.51
N ARG A 462 -25.15 -40.40 12.34
CA ARG A 462 -25.38 -39.45 13.43
C ARG A 462 -26.13 -40.07 14.62
N LYS A 463 -27.19 -40.83 14.36
CA LYS A 463 -27.92 -41.56 15.42
C LYS A 463 -27.03 -42.60 16.10
N GLU A 464 -26.15 -43.27 15.35
CA GLU A 464 -25.19 -44.23 15.92
C GLU A 464 -24.14 -43.54 16.81
N LEU A 465 -23.65 -42.37 16.40
CA LEU A 465 -22.66 -41.60 17.15
C LEU A 465 -23.26 -40.91 18.38
N GLU A 466 -24.51 -40.44 18.33
CA GLU A 466 -25.20 -39.80 19.46
C GLU A 466 -25.45 -40.77 20.64
N LYS A 467 -25.40 -42.09 20.41
CA LYS A 467 -25.47 -43.11 21.46
C LYS A 467 -24.14 -43.38 22.16
N LYS A 468 -23.02 -42.84 21.66
CA LYS A 468 -21.69 -43.07 22.22
C LYS A 468 -21.32 -41.99 23.22
N SER A 469 -20.52 -42.38 24.22
CA SER A 469 -19.96 -41.44 25.19
C SER A 469 -18.95 -40.49 24.51
N ILE A 470 -18.71 -39.33 25.14
CA ILE A 470 -17.71 -38.35 24.68
C ILE A 470 -16.32 -39.00 24.57
N GLN A 471 -15.97 -39.91 25.50
CA GLN A 471 -14.68 -40.61 25.50
C GLN A 471 -14.53 -41.55 24.30
N GLU A 472 -15.58 -42.28 23.94
CA GLU A 472 -15.59 -43.14 22.76
C GLU A 472 -15.51 -42.33 21.47
N LEU A 473 -16.28 -41.24 21.38
CA LEU A 473 -16.25 -40.33 20.24
C LEU A 473 -14.86 -39.69 20.08
N PHE A 474 -14.21 -39.30 21.18
CA PHE A 474 -12.86 -38.78 21.15
C PHE A 474 -11.84 -39.84 20.73
N LYS A 475 -11.98 -41.09 21.18
CA LYS A 475 -11.13 -42.21 20.75
C LYS A 475 -11.29 -42.50 19.26
N MET A 476 -12.51 -42.44 18.73
CA MET A 476 -12.79 -42.56 17.30
C MET A 476 -12.18 -41.39 16.50
N LEU A 477 -12.34 -40.14 16.97
CA LEU A 477 -11.73 -38.98 16.34
C LEU A 477 -10.20 -39.06 16.35
N LYS A 478 -9.59 -39.53 17.45
CA LYS A 478 -8.15 -39.71 17.56
C LYS A 478 -7.61 -40.77 16.59
N LYS A 479 -8.42 -41.79 16.23
CA LYS A 479 -8.05 -42.76 15.19
C LYS A 479 -8.13 -42.15 13.78
N LEU A 480 -9.15 -41.33 13.51
CA LEU A 480 -9.41 -40.75 12.18
C LEU A 480 -8.57 -39.50 11.88
N ASP A 481 -8.39 -38.61 12.84
CA ASP A 481 -7.64 -37.35 12.71
C ASP A 481 -6.97 -36.97 14.04
N LYS A 482 -5.79 -37.56 14.27
CA LYS A 482 -4.92 -37.27 15.44
C LYS A 482 -4.60 -35.77 15.60
N ARG A 483 -4.61 -34.99 14.51
CA ARG A 483 -4.22 -33.58 14.53
C ARG A 483 -5.34 -32.69 15.08
N ARG A 484 -6.60 -33.05 14.81
CA ARG A 484 -7.79 -32.33 15.31
C ARG A 484 -8.31 -32.86 16.64
N ALA A 485 -7.98 -34.10 17.01
CA ALA A 485 -8.25 -34.67 18.34
C ALA A 485 -7.33 -34.09 19.43
N LYS A 486 -7.37 -32.76 19.62
CA LYS A 486 -6.68 -32.07 20.71
C LYS A 486 -7.66 -31.93 21.87
N THR A 487 -7.20 -32.30 23.06
CA THR A 487 -7.92 -32.25 24.34
C THR A 487 -8.48 -30.87 24.61
#